data_AF-A0A3B8JQ90-F1
#
_entry.id   AF-A0A3B8JQ90-F1
#
_cell.length_a   1.000
_cell.length_b   1.000
_cell.length_c   1.000
_cell.angle_alpha   90.00
_cell.angle_beta   90.00
_cell.angle_gamma   90.00
#
_symmetry.space_group_name_H-M   'P 1'
#
loop_
_entity.id
_entity.type
_entity.pdbx_description
1 polymer ?
#
loop_
_entity_poly.entity_id
_entity_poly.type
_entity_poly.pdbx_seq_one_letter_code
_entity_poly.pdbx_strand_id
1 'polypeptide(L)'
;MIALFVNFLLIPNPAPDISLSIVDAVVKDSGVPNAVTAIILRNRLYDTIFEVVVFTIAVMGAHYLLANENPFCAIYQFTDQPSIIMARLGATIAALVGIELAIRGHLSPGGGFAAGVAGGTAIGLIAI
;
A
#
# COMPACT_ATOMS: atom_id res chain seq x y z
N MET A 1 -15.63 24.51 -3.09
CA MET A 1 -15.78 23.04 -3.06
C MET A 1 -16.89 22.53 -3.96
N ILE A 2 -18.14 23.02 -3.84
CA ILE A 2 -19.29 22.50 -4.61
C ILE A 2 -19.11 22.62 -6.13
N ALA A 3 -18.58 23.75 -6.62
CA ALA A 3 -18.34 23.96 -8.05
C ALA A 3 -17.31 22.98 -8.65
N LEU A 4 -16.36 22.49 -7.84
CA LEU A 4 -15.31 21.56 -8.27
C LEU A 4 -15.86 20.12 -8.33
N PHE A 5 -16.74 19.77 -7.38
CA PHE A 5 -17.47 18.50 -7.35
C PHE A 5 -18.44 18.36 -8.54
N VAL A 6 -19.16 19.43 -8.89
CA VAL A 6 -20.09 19.44 -10.03
C VAL A 6 -19.35 19.32 -11.36
N ASN A 7 -18.18 19.97 -11.49
CA ASN A 7 -17.36 19.85 -12.69
C ASN A 7 -16.82 18.41 -12.87
N PHE A 8 -16.42 17.76 -11.78
CA PHE A 8 -15.99 16.35 -11.82
C PHE A 8 -17.10 15.39 -12.24
N LEU A 9 -18.36 15.68 -11.87
CA LEU A 9 -19.52 14.86 -12.21
C LEU A 9 -19.98 15.02 -13.67
N LEU A 10 -19.68 16.17 -14.28
CA LEU A 10 -20.10 16.54 -15.64
C LEU A 10 -19.06 16.21 -16.71
N ILE A 11 -17.86 15.74 -16.34
CA ILE A 11 -16.87 15.25 -17.30
C ILE A 11 -17.45 13.95 -17.90
N PRO A 12 -17.83 13.93 -19.19
CA PRO A 12 -18.23 12.69 -19.82
C PRO A 12 -17.02 11.75 -19.79
N ASN A 13 -17.16 10.62 -19.10
CA ASN A 13 -16.14 9.57 -19.02
C ASN A 13 -15.97 8.98 -20.43
N PRO A 14 -14.89 9.30 -21.16
CA PRO A 14 -14.62 8.70 -22.46
C PRO A 14 -13.94 7.36 -22.20
N ALA A 15 -14.53 6.51 -21.37
CA ALA A 15 -14.04 5.16 -21.19
C ALA A 15 -14.34 4.42 -22.49
N PRO A 16 -13.32 4.00 -23.26
CA PRO A 16 -13.57 3.18 -24.42
C PRO A 16 -14.24 1.86 -23.97
N ASP A 17 -15.35 1.50 -24.61
CA ASP A 17 -16.09 0.23 -24.41
C ASP A 17 -15.26 -1.03 -24.72
N ILE A 18 -13.99 -0.86 -25.09
CA ILE A 18 -12.99 -1.88 -25.39
C ILE A 18 -12.49 -2.60 -24.11
N SER A 19 -12.76 -2.01 -22.93
CA SER A 19 -12.22 -2.45 -21.64
C SER A 19 -12.52 -3.91 -21.27
N LEU A 20 -13.72 -4.42 -21.60
CA LEU A 20 -14.10 -5.80 -21.27
C LEU A 20 -13.27 -6.84 -22.05
N SER A 21 -13.03 -6.62 -23.35
CA SER A 21 -12.29 -7.58 -24.18
C SER A 21 -10.82 -7.72 -23.79
N ILE A 22 -10.18 -6.64 -23.33
CA ILE A 22 -8.76 -6.65 -22.95
C ILE A 22 -8.59 -7.32 -21.59
N VAL A 23 -9.47 -7.04 -20.64
CA VAL A 23 -9.42 -7.64 -19.30
C VAL A 23 -9.61 -9.16 -19.39
N ASP A 24 -10.59 -9.63 -20.17
CA ASP A 24 -10.81 -11.07 -20.36
C ASP A 24 -9.64 -11.78 -21.05
N ALA A 25 -9.02 -11.12 -22.04
CA ALA A 25 -7.82 -11.64 -22.70
C ALA A 25 -6.63 -11.73 -21.73
N VAL A 26 -6.42 -10.71 -20.89
CA VAL A 26 -5.35 -10.69 -19.90
C VAL A 26 -5.56 -11.74 -18.80
N VAL A 27 -6.79 -11.90 -18.29
CA VAL A 27 -7.10 -12.93 -17.29
C VAL A 27 -6.87 -14.33 -17.87
N LYS A 28 -7.26 -14.56 -19.12
CA LYS A 28 -7.06 -15.84 -19.81
C LYS A 28 -5.58 -16.15 -20.10
N ASP A 29 -4.79 -15.14 -20.48
CA ASP A 29 -3.36 -15.30 -20.80
C ASP A 29 -2.46 -15.39 -19.56
N SER A 30 -2.83 -14.71 -18.48
CA SER A 30 -2.07 -14.68 -17.23
C SER A 30 -2.42 -15.82 -16.27
N GLY A 31 -3.62 -16.40 -16.36
CA GLY A 31 -4.12 -17.42 -15.42
C GLY A 31 -4.38 -16.88 -14.00
N VAL A 32 -4.36 -15.56 -13.81
CA VAL A 32 -4.59 -14.90 -12.53
C VAL A 32 -5.95 -14.20 -12.57
N PRO A 33 -6.87 -14.48 -11.64
CA PRO A 33 -8.21 -13.87 -11.65
C PRO A 33 -8.18 -12.36 -11.34
N ASN A 34 -7.16 -11.88 -10.62
CA ASN A 34 -6.93 -10.46 -10.44
C ASN A 34 -6.23 -9.85 -11.66
N ALA A 35 -7.01 -9.21 -12.54
CA ALA A 35 -6.52 -8.54 -13.75
C ALA A 35 -5.49 -7.44 -13.45
N VAL A 36 -5.60 -6.73 -12.33
CA VAL A 36 -4.65 -5.65 -11.97
C VAL A 36 -3.30 -6.24 -11.63
N THR A 37 -3.26 -7.28 -10.78
CA THR A 37 -2.02 -8.01 -10.46
C THR A 37 -1.41 -8.66 -11.70
N ALA A 38 -2.24 -9.19 -12.61
CA ALA A 38 -1.78 -9.73 -13.88
C ALA A 38 -1.09 -8.68 -14.77
N ILE A 39 -1.71 -7.51 -14.95
CA ILE A 39 -1.14 -6.41 -15.75
C ILE A 39 0.15 -5.89 -15.12
N ILE A 40 0.14 -5.68 -13.80
CA ILE A 40 1.29 -5.15 -13.08
C ILE A 40 2.49 -6.11 -13.18
N LEU A 41 2.29 -7.41 -12.93
CA LEU A 41 3.40 -8.38 -12.91
C LEU A 41 3.90 -8.78 -14.30
N ARG A 42 3.03 -8.81 -15.33
CA ARG A 42 3.45 -9.18 -16.69
C ARG A 42 3.83 -8.00 -17.57
N ASN A 43 3.06 -6.91 -17.53
CA ASN A 43 3.17 -5.83 -18.51
C ASN A 43 3.85 -4.57 -17.95
N ARG A 44 3.87 -4.39 -16.62
CA ARG A 44 4.43 -3.21 -15.95
C ARG A 44 5.37 -3.56 -14.79
N LEU A 45 6.06 -4.69 -14.87
CA LEU A 45 6.97 -5.14 -13.82
C LEU A 45 8.09 -4.12 -13.52
N TYR A 46 8.59 -3.45 -14.57
CA TYR A 46 9.61 -2.42 -14.38
C TYR A 46 9.10 -1.22 -13.58
N ASP A 47 7.82 -0.85 -13.74
CA ASP A 47 7.19 0.25 -13.01
C ASP A 47 7.21 -0.03 -11.50
N THR A 48 6.88 -1.25 -11.08
CA THR A 48 6.90 -1.66 -9.66
C THR A 48 8.29 -1.90 -9.11
N ILE A 49 9.25 -2.35 -9.92
CA ILE A 49 10.66 -2.42 -9.49
C ILE A 49 11.17 -1.01 -9.19
N PHE A 50 10.90 -0.05 -10.08
CA PHE A 50 11.32 1.33 -9.86
C PHE A 50 10.57 1.99 -8.70
N GLU A 51 9.31 1.65 -8.45
CA GLU A 51 8.58 2.07 -7.26
C GLU A 51 9.33 1.69 -5.97
N VAL A 52 9.78 0.43 -5.86
CA VAL A 52 10.54 -0.05 -4.69
C VAL A 52 11.89 0.65 -4.57
N VAL A 53 12.59 0.88 -5.69
CA VAL A 53 13.87 1.61 -5.70
C VAL A 53 13.68 3.05 -5.21
N VAL A 54 12.69 3.78 -5.74
CA VAL A 54 12.39 5.16 -5.34
C VAL A 54 12.00 5.22 -3.86
N PHE A 55 11.19 4.28 -3.39
CA PHE A 55 10.81 4.20 -1.98
C PHE A 55 12.03 3.97 -1.07
N THR A 56 12.93 3.07 -1.47
CA THR A 56 14.16 2.79 -0.71
C THR A 56 15.06 4.02 -0.63
N ILE A 57 15.24 4.74 -1.74
CA ILE A 57 16.01 5.99 -1.78
C ILE A 57 15.36 7.06 -0.89
N ALA A 58 14.03 7.17 -0.89
CA ALA A 58 13.32 8.12 -0.04
C ALA A 58 13.54 7.83 1.46
N VAL A 59 13.46 6.56 1.88
CA VAL A 59 13.72 6.14 3.26
C VAL A 59 15.17 6.41 3.65
N MET A 60 16.13 6.05 2.80
CA MET A 60 17.56 6.32 3.03
C MET A 60 17.84 7.83 3.11
N GLY A 61 17.23 8.63 2.24
CA GLY A 61 17.36 10.08 2.23
C GLY A 61 16.80 10.71 3.52
N ALA A 62 15.61 10.28 3.96
CA ALA A 62 15.04 10.71 5.23
C ALA A 62 15.95 10.37 6.41
N HIS A 63 16.44 9.12 6.46
CA HIS A 63 17.38 8.69 7.50
C HIS A 63 18.67 9.52 7.50
N TYR A 64 19.25 9.78 6.32
CA TYR A 64 20.47 10.59 6.20
C TYR A 64 20.26 12.03 6.68
N LEU A 65 19.15 12.66 6.32
CA LEU A 65 18.82 14.03 6.77
C LEU A 65 18.59 14.11 8.28
N LEU A 66 18.02 13.06 8.87
CA LEU A 66 17.72 12.98 10.31
C LEU A 66 18.90 12.42 11.14
N ALA A 67 19.99 11.96 10.52
CA ALA A 67 21.06 11.24 11.21
C ALA A 67 21.83 12.07 12.25
N ASN A 68 21.93 13.39 12.01
CA ASN A 68 22.66 14.32 12.87
C ASN A 68 21.74 15.23 13.70
N GLU A 69 20.42 15.06 13.58
CA GLU A 69 19.46 15.80 14.39
C GLU A 69 19.39 15.20 15.79
N ASN A 70 19.51 16.04 16.82
CA ASN A 70 19.19 15.61 18.17
C ASN A 70 17.66 15.48 18.24
N PRO A 71 17.10 14.31 18.58
CA PRO A 71 15.65 14.14 18.63
C PRO A 71 15.06 15.17 19.57
N PHE A 72 14.17 16.03 19.05
CA PHE A 72 13.47 17.02 19.86
C PHE A 72 12.73 16.29 20.99
N CYS A 73 13.07 16.69 22.21
CA CYS A 73 12.66 16.08 23.47
C CYS A 73 11.14 15.90 23.57
N ALA A 74 10.67 14.66 23.45
CA ALA A 74 9.72 13.94 24.29
C ALA A 74 9.11 12.79 23.48
N ILE A 75 9.74 11.60 23.51
CA ILE A 75 9.07 10.39 23.05
C ILE A 75 7.97 10.11 24.08
N TYR A 76 6.73 10.52 23.78
CA TYR A 76 5.57 10.21 24.60
C TYR A 76 5.21 8.73 24.36
N GLN A 77 5.84 7.86 25.14
CA GLN A 77 5.44 6.45 25.19
C GLN A 77 4.17 6.35 26.04
N PHE A 78 3.21 5.54 25.58
CA PHE A 78 2.07 5.21 26.42
C PHE A 78 2.58 4.45 27.65
N THR A 79 2.43 5.06 28.83
CA THR A 79 2.77 4.42 30.10
C THR A 79 1.61 3.59 30.66
N ASP A 80 0.42 3.72 30.07
CA ASP A 80 -0.76 3.00 30.50
C ASP A 80 -0.81 1.59 29.88
N GLN A 81 -0.88 0.60 30.78
CA GLN A 81 -0.89 -0.82 30.44
C GLN A 81 -2.03 -1.22 29.45
N PRO A 82 -3.25 -0.64 29.51
CA PRO A 82 -4.30 -0.92 28.54
C PRO A 82 -3.94 -0.50 27.11
N SER A 83 -3.35 0.69 26.90
CA SER A 83 -2.99 1.15 25.56
C SER A 83 -1.88 0.32 24.94
N ILE A 84 -0.88 -0.11 25.73
CA ILE A 84 0.19 -1.00 25.25
C ILE A 84 -0.40 -2.33 24.77
N ILE A 85 -1.33 -2.90 25.53
CA ILE A 85 -1.98 -4.17 25.16
C ILE A 85 -2.80 -3.99 23.88
N MET A 86 -3.57 -2.91 23.76
CA MET A 86 -4.34 -2.61 22.55
C MET A 86 -3.46 -2.36 21.33
N ALA A 87 -2.34 -1.64 21.49
CA ALA A 87 -1.37 -1.41 20.42
C ALA A 87 -0.74 -2.72 19.95
N ARG A 88 -0.36 -3.62 20.87
CA ARG A 88 0.17 -4.96 20.53
C ARG A 88 -0.86 -5.85 19.85
N LEU A 89 -2.12 -5.82 20.29
CA LEU A 89 -3.20 -6.53 19.62
C LEU A 89 -3.42 -5.99 18.20
N GLY A 90 -3.48 -4.66 18.05
CA GLY A 90 -3.58 -4.00 16.76
C GLY A 90 -2.40 -4.34 15.83
N ALA A 91 -1.18 -4.34 16.36
CA ALA A 91 0.02 -4.73 15.61
C ALA A 91 -0.05 -6.17 15.11
N THR A 92 -0.52 -7.09 15.97
CA THR A 92 -0.66 -8.51 15.60
C THR A 92 -1.69 -8.67 14.48
N ILE A 93 -2.83 -8.01 14.58
CA ILE A 93 -3.87 -8.04 13.54
C ILE A 93 -3.35 -7.43 12.24
N ALA A 94 -2.70 -6.26 12.30
CA ALA A 94 -2.13 -5.59 11.14
C ALA A 94 -1.07 -6.47 10.44
N ALA A 95 -0.23 -7.16 11.20
CA ALA A 95 0.75 -8.11 10.66
C ALA A 95 0.07 -9.29 9.95
N LEU A 96 -0.98 -9.88 10.55
CA LEU A 96 -1.73 -10.99 9.94
C LEU A 96 -2.41 -10.56 8.64
N VAL A 97 -3.05 -9.39 8.63
CA VAL A 97 -3.67 -8.81 7.42
C VAL A 97 -2.60 -8.53 6.37
N GLY A 98 -1.45 -8.00 6.74
CA GLY A 98 -0.33 -7.78 5.81
C GLY A 98 0.13 -9.08 5.14
N ILE A 99 0.27 -10.15 5.92
CA ILE A 99 0.62 -11.48 5.39
C ILE A 99 -0.47 -12.01 4.45
N GLU A 100 -1.75 -11.87 4.83
CA GLU A 100 -2.87 -12.31 3.98
C GLU A 100 -2.86 -11.58 2.63
N LEU A 101 -2.69 -10.25 2.64
CA LEU A 101 -2.63 -9.43 1.43
C LEU A 101 -1.45 -9.80 0.54
N ALA A 102 -0.30 -10.13 1.13
CA ALA A 102 0.89 -10.56 0.37
C ALA A 102 0.66 -11.90 -0.33
N ILE A 103 0.04 -12.87 0.34
CA ILE A 103 -0.17 -14.22 -0.19
C ILE A 103 -1.34 -14.26 -1.18
N ARG A 104 -2.45 -13.58 -0.86
CA ARG A 104 -3.70 -13.64 -1.63
C ARG A 104 -3.86 -12.53 -2.66
N GLY A 105 -2.84 -11.70 -2.91
CA GLY A 105 -2.92 -10.60 -3.87
C GLY A 105 -3.21 -11.02 -5.33
N HIS A 106 -3.04 -12.32 -5.65
CA HIS A 106 -3.43 -12.88 -6.94
C HIS A 106 -4.93 -13.21 -7.05
N LEU A 107 -5.63 -13.37 -5.91
CA LEU A 107 -7.06 -13.72 -5.82
C LEU A 107 -7.92 -12.54 -5.37
N SER A 108 -7.39 -11.72 -4.47
CA SER A 108 -8.07 -10.62 -3.81
C SER A 108 -7.49 -9.28 -4.26
N PRO A 109 -8.27 -8.19 -4.29
CA PRO A 109 -7.71 -6.85 -4.39
C PRO A 109 -6.76 -6.60 -3.21
N GLY A 110 -5.54 -6.18 -3.54
CA GLY A 110 -4.42 -6.10 -2.59
C GLY A 110 -3.17 -6.72 -3.21
N GLY A 111 -2.01 -6.20 -2.85
CA GLY A 111 -0.73 -6.65 -3.41
C GLY A 111 0.42 -6.31 -2.46
N GLY A 112 1.66 -6.41 -2.96
CA GLY A 112 2.86 -6.23 -2.15
C GLY A 112 2.94 -4.87 -1.44
N PHE A 113 2.49 -3.79 -2.07
CA PHE A 113 2.52 -2.45 -1.47
C PHE A 113 1.56 -2.33 -0.28
N ALA A 114 0.30 -2.76 -0.44
CA ALA A 114 -0.69 -2.75 0.63
C ALA A 114 -0.27 -3.64 1.81
N ALA A 115 0.31 -4.81 1.51
CA ALA A 115 0.91 -5.68 2.51
C ALA A 115 2.06 -4.99 3.26
N GLY A 116 2.93 -4.26 2.55
CA GLY A 116 4.03 -3.49 3.13
C GLY A 116 3.54 -2.38 4.07
N VAL A 117 2.50 -1.64 3.70
CA VAL A 117 1.90 -0.59 4.55
C VAL A 117 1.28 -1.20 5.82
N ALA A 118 0.57 -2.31 5.71
CA ALA A 118 0.01 -3.02 6.87
C ALA A 118 1.12 -3.53 7.81
N GLY A 119 2.20 -4.11 7.25
CA GLY A 119 3.37 -4.53 8.02
C GLY A 119 4.11 -3.37 8.70
N GLY A 120 4.32 -2.26 7.99
CA GLY A 120 4.91 -1.04 8.56
C GLY A 120 4.06 -0.46 9.69
N THR A 121 2.73 -0.51 9.56
CA THR A 121 1.79 -0.11 10.62
C THR A 121 1.93 -1.01 11.85
N ALA A 122 2.10 -2.33 11.66
CA ALA A 122 2.34 -3.24 12.77
C ALA A 122 3.62 -2.91 13.54
N ILE A 123 4.71 -2.60 12.83
CA ILE A 123 5.97 -2.16 13.44
C ILE A 123 5.77 -0.83 14.17
N GLY A 124 5.09 0.13 13.55
CA GLY A 124 4.79 1.43 14.13
C GLY A 124 4.00 1.32 15.44
N LEU A 125 2.99 0.44 15.49
CA LEU A 125 2.21 0.18 16.70
C LEU A 125 3.01 -0.48 17.83
N ILE A 126 4.09 -1.19 17.52
CA ILE A 126 5.00 -1.78 18.53
C ILE A 126 6.03 -0.74 19.00
N ALA A 127 6.40 0.20 18.14
CA ALA A 127 7.40 1.22 18.43
C ALA A 127 6.87 2.37 19.32
N ILE A 128 5.54 2.52 19.42
CA ILE A 128 4.85 3.48 20.30
C ILE A 128 4.65 2.86 21.69
#